data_AF-M3FTJ2-F1
#
_entry.id   AF-M3FTJ2-F1
#
_cell.length_a   1.000
_cell.length_b   1.000
_cell.length_c   1.000
_cell.angle_alpha   90.00
_cell.angle_beta   90.00
_cell.angle_gamma   90.00
#
_symmetry.space_group_name_H-M   'P 1'
#
loop_
_entity.id
_entity.type
_entity.pdbx_description
1 polymer ?
#
loop_
_entity_poly.entity_id
_entity_poly.type
_entity_poly.pdbx_seq_one_letter_code
_entity_poly.pdbx_strand_id
1 'polypeptide(L)'
;MLERALEFLGLEPSFQEVDLKERFYFLSKKYHPDTGEFSNDSLFKELIEYRDVLQSYLIQKTFKKSNVSSGPKNFNQDDYHIYKYAREIYDSAVYEYYKITEGNPIF
;
A
#
# COMPACT_ATOMS: atom_id res chain seq x y z
N MET A 1 9.42 19.93 6.54
CA MET A 1 9.79 18.49 6.46
C MET A 1 9.71 17.97 5.02
N LEU A 2 8.58 18.14 4.32
CA LEU A 2 8.42 17.63 2.95
C LEU A 2 9.48 18.13 1.96
N GLU A 3 9.75 19.44 1.94
CA GLU A 3 10.78 20.02 1.04
C GLU A 3 12.17 19.44 1.29
N ARG A 4 12.56 19.28 2.56
CA ARG A 4 13.82 18.62 2.92
C ARG A 4 13.88 17.16 2.47
N ALA A 5 12.75 16.44 2.56
CA ALA A 5 12.66 15.07 2.07
C ALA A 5 12.82 14.99 0.55
N LEU A 6 12.22 15.94 -0.19
CA LEU A 6 12.37 16.04 -1.64
C LEU A 6 13.82 16.35 -2.03
N GLU A 7 14.45 17.31 -1.36
CA GLU A 7 15.86 17.66 -1.58
C GLU A 7 16.78 16.48 -1.28
N PHE A 8 16.56 15.78 -0.16
CA PHE A 8 17.37 14.64 0.25
C PHE A 8 17.31 13.48 -0.75
N LEU A 9 16.12 13.17 -1.26
CA LEU A 9 15.94 12.12 -2.27
C LEU A 9 16.21 12.60 -3.70
N GLY A 10 16.42 13.91 -3.90
CA GLY A 10 16.59 14.52 -5.22
C GLY A 10 15.36 14.36 -6.11
N LEU A 11 14.17 14.49 -5.53
CA LEU A 11 12.88 14.33 -6.19
C LEU A 11 12.23 15.68 -6.45
N GLU A 12 11.57 15.81 -7.60
CA GLU A 12 10.73 16.98 -7.87
C GLU A 12 9.38 16.90 -7.13
N PRO A 13 8.71 18.03 -6.84
CA PRO A 13 7.37 18.04 -6.21
C PRO A 13 6.28 17.30 -7.01
N SER A 14 6.53 17.06 -8.29
CA SER A 14 5.67 16.35 -9.26
C SER A 14 5.90 14.83 -9.28
N PHE A 15 6.80 14.31 -8.45
CA PHE A 15 7.21 12.90 -8.42
C PHE A 15 6.05 11.90 -8.27
N GLN A 16 6.26 10.71 -8.80
CA GLN A 16 5.38 9.54 -8.69
C GLN A 16 5.95 8.51 -7.70
N GLU A 17 5.13 7.53 -7.33
CA GLU A 17 5.54 6.45 -6.41
C GLU A 17 6.72 5.63 -6.95
N VAL A 18 6.80 5.47 -8.28
CA VAL A 18 7.91 4.77 -8.93
C VAL A 18 9.23 5.51 -8.71
N ASP A 19 9.24 6.84 -8.91
CA ASP A 19 10.42 7.69 -8.70
C ASP A 19 10.91 7.63 -7.26
N LEU A 20 9.98 7.65 -6.30
CA LEU A 20 10.28 7.50 -4.87
C LEU A 20 10.96 6.17 -4.59
N LYS A 21 10.42 5.07 -5.14
CA LYS A 21 10.94 3.71 -4.93
C LYS A 21 12.33 3.54 -5.55
N GLU A 22 12.54 4.05 -6.76
CA GLU A 22 13.83 3.99 -7.45
C GLU A 22 14.91 4.80 -6.71
N ARG A 23 14.61 6.05 -6.35
CA ARG A 23 15.55 6.90 -5.60
C ARG A 23 15.86 6.32 -4.23
N PHE A 24 14.84 5.85 -3.51
CA PHE A 24 15.03 5.20 -2.23
C PHE A 24 15.92 3.97 -2.33
N TYR A 25 15.69 3.09 -3.31
CA TYR A 25 16.52 1.89 -3.50
C TYR A 25 17.98 2.24 -3.81
N PHE A 26 18.21 3.23 -4.67
CA PHE A 26 19.55 3.70 -5.01
C PHE A 26 20.29 4.25 -3.77
N LEU A 27 19.65 5.13 -3.01
CA LEU A 27 20.25 5.73 -1.81
C LEU A 27 20.39 4.70 -0.68
N SER A 28 19.46 3.75 -0.57
CA SER A 28 19.53 2.69 0.44
C SER A 28 20.75 1.81 0.25
N LYS A 29 21.12 1.47 -0.99
CA LYS A 29 22.36 0.76 -1.27
C LYS A 29 23.59 1.58 -0.92
N LYS A 30 23.54 2.89 -1.15
CA LYS A 30 24.68 3.80 -0.92
C LYS A 30 24.95 4.04 0.56
N TYR A 31 23.89 4.18 1.36
CA TYR A 31 23.95 4.47 2.79
C TYR A 31 23.70 3.25 3.66
N HIS A 32 23.67 2.04 3.09
CA HIS A 32 23.42 0.82 3.86
C HIS A 32 24.50 0.66 4.94
N PRO A 33 24.14 0.40 6.21
CA PRO A 33 25.12 0.28 7.29
C PRO A 33 26.14 -0.84 7.06
N ASP A 34 25.71 -1.96 6.45
CA ASP A 34 26.57 -3.13 6.23
C ASP A 34 27.35 -3.10 4.90
N THR A 35 26.86 -2.38 3.88
CA THR A 35 27.35 -2.52 2.49
C THR A 35 27.54 -1.19 1.76
N GLY A 36 27.24 -0.07 2.41
CA GLY A 36 27.25 1.25 1.80
C GLY A 36 28.64 1.87 1.67
N GLU A 37 28.77 2.86 0.79
CA GLU A 37 29.98 3.70 0.67
C GLU A 37 30.21 4.59 1.89
N PHE A 38 29.14 4.92 2.61
CA PHE A 38 29.18 5.77 3.79
C PHE A 38 28.70 4.99 5.00
N SER A 39 29.61 4.76 5.95
CA SER A 39 29.32 4.17 7.26
C SER A 39 28.66 5.22 8.16
N ASN A 40 27.42 5.60 7.83
CA ASN A 40 26.67 6.56 8.63
C ASN A 40 25.23 6.10 8.80
N ASP A 41 25.01 5.27 9.82
CA ASP A 41 23.70 4.77 10.26
C ASP A 41 22.66 5.88 10.43
N SER A 42 23.11 7.08 10.83
CA SER A 42 22.23 8.24 11.00
C SER A 42 21.62 8.68 9.67
N LEU A 43 22.39 8.68 8.58
CA LEU A 43 21.89 9.04 7.25
C LEU A 43 20.89 8.01 6.70
N PHE A 44 21.10 6.73 7.01
CA PHE A 44 20.15 5.69 6.61
C PHE A 44 18.82 5.82 7.36
N LYS A 45 18.86 6.18 8.65
CA LYS A 45 17.66 6.48 9.44
C LYS A 45 16.92 7.70 8.88
N GLU A 46 17.63 8.78 8.57
CA GLU A 46 17.06 9.96 7.92
C GLU A 46 16.42 9.63 6.56
N LEU A 47 17.07 8.77 5.75
CA LEU A 47 16.52 8.29 4.48
C LEU A 47 15.16 7.59 4.66
N ILE A 48 15.05 6.72 5.67
CA ILE A 48 13.79 6.02 5.98
C ILE A 48 12.72 7.02 6.42
N GLU A 49 13.06 7.95 7.31
CA GLU A 49 12.13 8.97 7.80
C GLU A 49 11.59 9.83 6.64
N TYR A 50 12.47 10.28 5.74
CA TYR A 50 12.06 11.07 4.58
C TYR A 50 11.21 10.27 3.58
N ARG A 51 11.50 8.99 3.39
CA ARG A 51 10.66 8.08 2.58
C ARG A 51 9.25 7.99 3.16
N ASP A 52 9.11 7.87 4.47
CA ASP A 52 7.81 7.74 5.13
C ASP A 52 6.99 9.03 5.04
N VAL A 53 7.65 10.20 5.16
CA VAL A 53 7.02 11.51 4.94
C VAL A 53 6.50 11.63 3.49
N LEU A 54 7.32 11.26 2.50
CA LEU A 54 6.96 11.34 1.08
C LEU A 54 5.85 10.35 0.72
N GLN A 55 5.89 9.14 1.28
CA GLN A 55 4.84 8.15 1.10
C GLN A 55 3.52 8.61 1.71
N SER A 56 3.55 9.17 2.91
CA SER A 56 2.38 9.77 3.55
C SER A 56 1.79 10.91 2.71
N TYR A 57 2.65 11.74 2.11
CA TYR A 57 2.22 12.79 1.18
C TYR A 57 1.56 12.23 -0.08
N LEU A 58 2.13 11.19 -0.70
CA LEU A 58 1.53 10.53 -1.86
C LEU A 58 0.17 9.95 -1.52
N ILE A 59 0.06 9.25 -0.39
CA ILE A 59 -1.20 8.69 0.13
C ILE A 59 -2.24 9.80 0.32
N GLN A 60 -1.88 10.90 1.00
CA GLN A 60 -2.79 12.04 1.17
C GLN A 60 -3.19 12.67 -0.16
N LYS A 61 -2.29 12.73 -1.14
CA LYS A 61 -2.56 13.27 -2.48
C LYS A 61 -3.53 12.37 -3.25
N THR A 62 -3.39 11.04 -3.19
CA THR A 62 -4.35 10.09 -3.78
C THR A 62 -5.69 10.12 -3.06
N PHE A 63 -5.72 10.21 -1.73
CA PHE A 63 -6.96 10.37 -0.97
C PHE A 63 -7.67 11.70 -1.27
N LYS A 64 -6.94 12.82 -1.39
CA LYS A 64 -7.54 14.08 -1.83
C LYS A 64 -8.07 13.99 -3.25
N LYS A 65 -7.35 13.32 -4.16
CA LYS A 65 -7.79 13.11 -5.55
C LYS A 65 -9.06 12.24 -5.63
N SER A 66 -9.19 11.24 -4.75
CA SER A 66 -10.43 10.44 -4.65
C SER A 66 -11.55 11.16 -3.94
N ASN A 67 -11.29 12.07 -2.99
CA ASN A 67 -12.33 12.89 -2.38
C ASN A 67 -12.92 13.95 -3.32
N VAL A 68 -12.25 14.29 -4.42
CA VAL A 68 -12.78 15.16 -5.49
C VAL A 68 -13.55 14.36 -6.55
N SER A 69 -13.41 13.03 -6.58
CA SER A 69 -14.15 12.13 -7.48
C SER A 69 -14.92 11.09 -6.67
N SER A 70 -16.22 11.30 -6.56
CA SER A 70 -17.27 10.42 -5.98
C SER A 70 -17.47 10.44 -4.46
N GLY A 71 -18.48 11.22 -4.05
CA GLY A 71 -19.49 10.88 -3.04
C GLY A 71 -19.06 10.69 -1.57
N PRO A 72 -19.97 10.88 -0.60
CA PRO A 72 -19.66 10.62 0.80
C PRO A 72 -19.47 9.11 1.00
N LYS A 73 -18.24 8.68 1.33
CA LYS A 73 -17.99 7.34 1.88
C LYS A 73 -18.55 7.29 3.31
N ASN A 74 -19.85 7.07 3.39
CA ASN A 74 -20.42 6.46 4.58
C ASN A 74 -19.94 5.01 4.58
N PHE A 75 -19.18 4.60 5.60
CA PHE A 75 -18.99 3.18 5.92
C PHE A 75 -20.37 2.65 6.36
N ASN A 76 -21.22 2.37 5.38
CA ASN A 76 -22.58 1.92 5.60
C ASN A 76 -22.55 0.44 5.95
N GLN A 77 -23.40 0.09 6.90
CA GLN A 77 -23.79 -1.25 7.32
C GLN A 77 -24.04 -2.22 6.13
N ASP A 78 -24.34 -1.65 4.95
CA ASP A 78 -24.51 -2.31 3.66
C ASP A 78 -23.30 -3.14 3.21
N ASP A 79 -22.06 -2.70 3.45
CA ASP A 79 -20.85 -3.43 3.01
C ASP A 79 -20.72 -4.77 3.74
N TYR A 80 -21.06 -4.80 5.03
CA TYR A 80 -21.08 -6.02 5.82
C TYR A 80 -22.22 -6.95 5.38
N HIS A 81 -23.39 -6.41 5.03
CA HIS A 81 -24.51 -7.19 4.51
C HIS A 81 -24.18 -7.85 3.17
N ILE A 82 -23.46 -7.15 2.29
CA ILE A 82 -22.98 -7.70 1.01
C ILE A 82 -22.02 -8.86 1.25
N TYR A 83 -21.02 -8.68 2.13
CA TYR A 83 -20.10 -9.76 2.49
C TYR A 83 -20.83 -10.97 3.09
N LYS A 84 -21.76 -10.74 4.03
CA LYS A 84 -22.54 -11.80 4.67
C LYS A 84 -23.36 -12.59 3.66
N TYR A 85 -24.05 -11.91 2.75
CA TYR A 85 -24.85 -12.55 1.70
C TYR A 85 -23.98 -13.38 0.75
N ALA A 86 -22.83 -12.85 0.32
CA ALA A 86 -21.90 -13.59 -0.51
C ALA A 86 -21.37 -14.86 0.19
N ARG A 87 -21.15 -14.80 1.51
CA ARG A 87 -20.72 -15.94 2.30
C ARG A 87 -21.78 -17.03 2.38
N GLU A 88 -23.04 -16.65 2.59
CA GLU A 88 -24.17 -17.59 2.63
C GLU A 88 -24.35 -18.32 1.29
N ILE A 89 -24.17 -17.63 0.16
CA ILE A 89 -24.19 -18.25 -1.18
C ILE A 89 -23.06 -19.27 -1.32
N TYR A 90 -21.85 -18.91 -0.94
CA TYR A 90 -20.69 -19.80 -1.02
C TYR A 90 -20.91 -21.07 -0.19
N ASP A 91 -21.32 -20.93 1.07
CA ASP A 91 -21.55 -22.07 1.96
C ASP A 91 -22.68 -22.97 1.42
N SER A 92 -23.73 -22.40 0.82
CA SER A 92 -24.82 -23.15 0.17
C SER A 92 -24.34 -23.93 -1.06
N ALA A 93 -23.51 -23.31 -1.90
CA ALA A 93 -22.94 -23.96 -3.08
C ALA A 93 -22.02 -25.13 -2.71
N VAL A 94 -21.20 -24.94 -1.65
CA VAL A 94 -20.34 -26.00 -1.10
C VAL A 94 -21.19 -27.16 -0.58
N TYR A 95 -22.25 -26.87 0.17
CA TYR A 95 -23.17 -27.90 0.66
C TYR A 95 -23.80 -28.72 -0.46
N GLU A 96 -24.35 -28.07 -1.49
CA GLU A 96 -24.96 -28.77 -2.63
C GLU A 96 -23.91 -29.59 -3.42
N TYR A 97 -22.69 -29.09 -3.59
CA TYR A 97 -21.61 -29.87 -4.20
C TYR A 97 -21.34 -31.17 -3.45
N TYR A 98 -21.21 -31.11 -2.11
CA TYR A 98 -20.94 -32.31 -1.31
C TYR A 98 -22.12 -33.27 -1.25
N LYS A 99 -23.35 -32.75 -1.34
CA LYS A 99 -24.57 -33.56 -1.45
C LYS A 99 -24.64 -34.31 -2.79
N ILE A 100 -24.32 -33.66 -3.90
CA ILE A 100 -24.31 -34.27 -5.24
C ILE A 100 -23.19 -35.32 -5.35
N THR A 101 -22.04 -35.04 -4.75
CA THR A 101 -20.86 -35.91 -4.84
C THR A 101 -20.83 -37.04 -3.81
N GLU A 102 -21.88 -37.18 -2.98
CA GLU A 102 -21.94 -38.13 -1.85
C GLU A 102 -20.68 -38.08 -0.95
N GLY A 103 -20.07 -36.91 -0.83
CA GLY A 103 -18.82 -36.73 -0.09
C GLY A 103 -17.54 -37.14 -0.83
N ASN A 104 -17.62 -37.53 -2.11
CA ASN A 104 -16.46 -37.88 -2.93
C ASN A 104 -16.16 -36.77 -3.97
N PRO A 105 -15.33 -35.77 -3.62
CA PRO A 105 -15.08 -34.64 -4.49
C PRO A 105 -14.50 -35.09 -5.84
N ILE A 106 -15.18 -34.70 -6.92
CA ILE A 106 -14.74 -34.94 -8.29
C ILE A 106 -13.74 -33.82 -8.61
N PHE A 107 -12.46 -34.18 -8.73
CA PHE A 107 -11.34 -33.32 -9.13
C PHE A 107 -10.96 -33.56 -10.59
#